data_AF-A0A453AVZ8-F1
#
_entry.id   AF-A0A453AVZ8-F1
#
_cell.length_a   1.000
_cell.length_b   1.000
_cell.length_c   1.000
_cell.angle_alpha   90.00
_cell.angle_beta   90.00
_cell.angle_gamma   90.00
#
_symmetry.space_group_name_H-M   'P 1'
#
loop_
_entity.id
_entity.type
_entity.pdbx_description
1 polymer ?
#
loop_
_entity_poly.entity_id
_entity_poly.type
_entity_poly.pdbx_seq_one_letter_code
_entity_poly.pdbx_strand_id
1 'polypeptide(L)'
;MRDTLNSPLAEQVKCALHMPLSRTFKRMETLRYISEYKHEEGHNPTLLELAKLDFNLLQHVHLKELKYLTKWWRDLYGYVGLNYARDRLVEGYIWCYAVYHEKDFALSRIFLTKQLMLISLMDDTYDSHATIEECRLLNAAIQRWDESATSLLPNYLQRFYIELLRIFKNYKREVVIRDTYHVAYAQKAFQDLSAYYLREAEWLHENHKPSFKDHMSLSAMSIGSLALCIGLMVGMGDLVTRESFEWAAGYPNVAISCGKIARLMDDIAAFKVYSFIFLFRPNYKYI
;
A
#
# COMPACT_ATOMS: atom_id res chain seq x y z
N MET A 1 -18.28 24.90 -28.76
CA MET A 1 -18.92 24.84 -27.43
C MET A 1 -17.91 24.84 -26.27
N ARG A 2 -16.66 25.31 -26.46
CA ARG A 2 -15.62 25.25 -25.41
C ARG A 2 -15.51 26.51 -24.53
N ASP A 3 -16.23 27.60 -24.83
CA ASP A 3 -15.94 28.93 -24.24
C ASP A 3 -17.13 29.62 -23.55
N THR A 4 -18.07 28.88 -22.94
CA THR A 4 -19.28 29.46 -22.29
C THR A 4 -19.35 29.29 -20.77
N LEU A 5 -18.38 28.65 -20.13
CA LEU A 5 -18.37 28.46 -18.68
C LEU A 5 -17.39 29.44 -18.01
N ASN A 6 -17.82 30.11 -16.95
CA ASN A 6 -16.98 30.98 -16.13
C ASN A 6 -16.35 30.18 -14.98
N SER A 7 -15.23 30.67 -14.44
CA SER A 7 -14.65 30.16 -13.18
C SER A 7 -15.61 30.42 -12.01
N PRO A 8 -15.75 29.47 -11.05
CA PRO A 8 -15.00 28.21 -10.92
C PRO A 8 -15.57 27.01 -11.67
N LEU A 9 -16.73 27.14 -12.34
CA LEU A 9 -17.45 26.02 -12.95
C LEU A 9 -16.69 25.39 -14.13
N ALA A 10 -15.99 26.20 -14.93
CA ALA A 10 -15.17 25.69 -16.04
C ALA A 10 -14.07 24.73 -15.55
N GLU A 11 -13.40 25.09 -14.46
CA GLU A 11 -12.36 24.32 -13.79
C GLU A 11 -12.94 23.03 -13.19
N GLN A 12 -14.09 23.12 -12.52
CA GLN A 12 -14.78 21.94 -11.97
C GLN A 12 -15.14 20.92 -13.05
N VAL A 13 -15.72 21.39 -14.18
CA VAL A 13 -16.04 20.51 -15.32
C VAL A 13 -14.78 19.89 -15.91
N LYS A 14 -13.71 20.68 -16.11
CA LYS A 14 -12.43 20.17 -16.62
C LYS A 14 -11.84 19.11 -15.69
N CYS A 15 -11.87 19.35 -14.38
CA CYS A 15 -11.41 18.43 -13.36
C CYS A 15 -12.20 17.12 -13.36
N ALA A 16 -13.54 17.19 -13.37
CA ALA A 16 -14.42 16.03 -13.37
C ALA A 16 -14.28 15.16 -14.65
N LEU A 17 -14.02 15.80 -15.80
CA LEU A 17 -13.73 15.09 -17.06
C LEU A 17 -12.37 14.39 -17.04
N HIS A 18 -11.40 14.93 -16.30
CA HIS A 18 -10.09 14.29 -16.15
C HIS A 18 -10.14 13.10 -15.17
N MET A 19 -10.76 13.29 -14.00
CA MET A 19 -10.95 12.25 -13.00
C MET A 19 -12.34 12.40 -12.37
N PRO A 20 -13.26 11.44 -12.58
CA PRO A 20 -14.57 11.48 -11.97
C PRO A 20 -14.46 11.46 -10.44
N LEU A 21 -15.33 12.21 -9.76
CA LEU A 21 -15.33 12.34 -8.30
C LEU A 21 -15.36 10.98 -7.57
N SER A 22 -16.05 9.98 -8.13
CA SER A 22 -16.12 8.62 -7.58
C SER A 22 -14.79 7.86 -7.59
N ARG A 23 -13.78 8.34 -8.32
CA ARG A 23 -12.44 7.76 -8.42
C ARG A 23 -11.35 8.65 -7.81
N THR A 24 -11.72 9.83 -7.29
CA THR A 24 -10.78 10.76 -6.66
C THR A 24 -10.69 10.48 -5.17
N PHE A 25 -9.47 10.50 -4.61
CA PHE A 25 -9.30 10.44 -3.17
C PHE A 25 -9.94 11.64 -2.51
N LYS A 26 -10.91 11.40 -1.62
CA LYS A 26 -11.69 12.44 -0.92
C LYS A 26 -10.80 13.55 -0.37
N ARG A 27 -9.66 13.17 0.23
CA ARG A 27 -8.78 14.13 0.88
C ARG A 27 -7.98 15.01 -0.08
N MET A 28 -7.62 14.49 -1.26
CA MET A 28 -7.04 15.30 -2.34
C MET A 28 -8.10 16.26 -2.92
N GLU A 29 -9.32 15.75 -3.11
CA GLU A 29 -10.45 16.57 -3.56
C GLU A 29 -10.75 17.69 -2.57
N THR A 30 -10.77 17.42 -1.26
CA THR A 30 -11.00 18.43 -0.22
C THR A 30 -9.98 19.57 -0.30
N LEU A 31 -8.69 19.25 -0.50
CA LEU A 31 -7.65 20.28 -0.62
C LEU A 31 -7.90 21.21 -1.81
N ARG A 32 -8.27 20.63 -2.96
CA ARG A 32 -8.61 21.41 -4.17
C ARG A 32 -9.88 22.24 -3.91
N TYR A 33 -10.93 21.60 -3.42
CA TYR A 33 -12.24 22.21 -3.26
C TYR A 33 -12.25 23.34 -2.21
N ILE A 34 -11.46 23.27 -1.13
CA ILE A 34 -11.29 24.40 -0.20
C ILE A 34 -10.81 25.67 -0.92
N SER A 35 -9.94 25.52 -1.91
CA SER A 35 -9.42 26.66 -2.69
C SER A 35 -10.43 27.18 -3.71
N GLU A 36 -11.28 26.31 -4.25
CA GLU A 36 -12.32 26.66 -5.24
C GLU A 36 -13.56 27.25 -4.58
N TYR A 37 -14.02 26.69 -3.46
CA TYR A 37 -15.26 27.05 -2.77
C TYR A 37 -15.34 28.53 -2.38
N LYS A 38 -14.18 29.17 -2.13
CA LYS A 38 -14.10 30.63 -1.85
C LYS A 38 -14.57 31.51 -3.02
N HIS A 39 -14.62 30.97 -4.23
CA HIS A 39 -15.02 31.66 -5.45
C HIS A 39 -16.45 31.33 -5.87
N GLU A 40 -17.13 30.42 -5.17
CA GLU A 40 -18.52 30.08 -5.47
C GLU A 40 -19.47 31.16 -4.95
N GLU A 41 -20.50 31.45 -5.75
CA GLU A 41 -21.60 32.33 -5.36
C GLU A 41 -22.41 31.68 -4.22
N GLY A 42 -22.65 32.43 -3.14
CA GLY A 42 -23.37 31.92 -1.97
C GLY A 42 -22.54 31.04 -1.04
N HIS A 43 -21.22 30.99 -1.19
CA HIS A 43 -20.37 30.22 -0.27
C HIS A 43 -20.55 30.69 1.19
N ASN A 44 -20.54 29.74 2.11
CA ASN A 44 -20.60 30.03 3.55
C ASN A 44 -19.18 30.26 4.10
N PRO A 45 -18.84 31.49 4.56
CA PRO A 45 -17.50 31.80 5.05
C PRO A 45 -17.13 31.04 6.33
N THR A 46 -18.09 30.81 7.23
CA THR A 46 -17.89 30.03 8.45
C THR A 46 -17.53 28.58 8.14
N LEU A 47 -18.20 27.98 7.15
CA LEU A 47 -17.90 26.62 6.69
C LEU A 47 -16.50 26.53 6.08
N LEU A 48 -16.13 27.51 5.25
CA LEU A 48 -14.80 27.57 4.62
C LEU A 48 -13.68 27.70 5.67
N GLU A 49 -13.88 28.54 6.68
CA GLU A 49 -12.95 28.69 7.80
C GLU A 49 -12.80 27.39 8.59
N LEU A 50 -13.92 26.76 8.95
CA LEU A 50 -13.93 25.47 9.64
C LEU A 50 -13.16 24.40 8.85
N ALA A 51 -13.41 24.29 7.55
CA ALA A 51 -12.74 23.31 6.69
C ALA A 51 -11.21 23.54 6.62
N LYS A 52 -10.75 24.80 6.57
CA LYS A 52 -9.31 25.12 6.61
C LYS A 52 -8.67 24.76 7.95
N LEU A 53 -9.34 25.07 9.05
CA LEU A 53 -8.85 24.78 10.40
C LEU A 53 -8.75 23.28 10.64
N ASP A 54 -9.81 22.53 10.30
CA ASP A 54 -9.82 21.06 10.39
C ASP A 54 -8.73 20.45 9.50
N PHE A 55 -8.58 20.95 8.26
CA PHE A 55 -7.56 20.45 7.35
C PHE A 55 -6.15 20.56 7.95
N ASN A 56 -5.82 21.73 8.49
CA ASN A 56 -4.52 22.01 9.11
C ASN A 56 -4.31 21.22 10.40
N LEU A 57 -5.36 21.03 11.21
CA LEU A 57 -5.28 20.23 12.44
C LEU A 57 -4.95 18.77 12.13
N LEU A 58 -5.66 18.16 11.18
CA LEU A 58 -5.37 16.79 10.75
C LEU A 58 -3.99 16.69 10.10
N GLN A 59 -3.59 17.66 9.27
CA GLN A 59 -2.24 17.69 8.71
C GLN A 59 -1.16 17.67 9.81
N HIS A 60 -1.36 18.38 10.92
CA HIS A 60 -0.43 18.35 12.04
C HIS A 60 -0.35 16.96 12.72
N VAL A 61 -1.47 16.24 12.82
CA VAL A 61 -1.50 14.84 13.29
C VAL A 61 -0.69 13.95 12.35
N HIS A 62 -0.95 14.05 11.04
CA HIS A 62 -0.27 13.22 10.04
C HIS A 62 1.24 13.49 9.95
N LEU A 63 1.67 14.74 10.13
CA LEU A 63 3.10 15.08 10.19
C LEU A 63 3.80 14.47 11.40
N LYS A 64 3.11 14.33 12.55
CA LYS A 64 3.65 13.62 13.71
C LYS A 64 3.80 12.13 13.43
N GLU A 65 2.79 11.51 12.82
CA GLU A 65 2.82 10.12 12.39
C GLU A 65 3.97 9.87 11.39
N LEU A 66 4.09 10.73 10.36
CA LEU A 66 5.15 10.63 9.35
C LEU A 66 6.54 10.81 9.96
N LYS A 67 6.72 11.74 10.91
CA LYS A 67 8.00 11.90 11.63
C LYS A 67 8.37 10.65 12.43
N TYR A 68 7.39 10.04 13.10
CA TYR A 68 7.58 8.78 13.81
C TYR A 68 7.98 7.64 12.84
N LEU A 69 7.25 7.50 11.73
CA LEU A 69 7.50 6.49 10.71
C LEU A 69 8.85 6.71 10.02
N THR A 70 9.26 7.95 9.76
CA THR A 70 10.56 8.28 9.15
C THR A 70 11.71 7.82 10.02
N LYS A 71 11.62 8.03 11.34
CA LYS A 71 12.61 7.50 12.28
C LYS A 71 12.65 5.97 12.24
N TRP A 72 11.48 5.32 12.35
CA TRP A 72 11.37 3.87 12.29
C TRP A 72 11.96 3.28 11.00
N TRP A 73 11.61 3.86 9.86
CA TRP A 73 12.04 3.37 8.56
C TRP A 73 13.54 3.51 8.35
N ARG A 74 14.13 4.66 8.70
CA ARG A 74 15.57 4.85 8.63
C ARG A 74 16.32 3.82 9.49
N ASP A 75 15.84 3.59 10.71
CA ASP A 75 16.46 2.63 11.63
C ASP A 75 16.33 1.19 11.09
N LEU A 76 15.17 0.83 10.50
CA LEU A 76 14.96 -0.46 9.85
C LEU A 76 15.83 -0.62 8.59
N TYR A 77 15.80 0.35 7.68
CA TYR A 77 16.54 0.31 6.41
C TYR A 77 18.04 0.17 6.65
N GLY A 78 18.59 0.92 7.61
CA GLY A 78 19.99 0.80 8.02
C GLY A 78 20.32 -0.54 8.68
N TYR A 79 19.42 -1.10 9.49
CA TYR A 79 19.63 -2.39 10.14
C TYR A 79 19.61 -3.55 9.15
N VAL A 80 18.58 -3.59 8.29
CA VAL A 80 18.42 -4.67 7.31
C VAL A 80 19.49 -4.58 6.23
N GLY A 81 19.91 -3.37 5.85
CA GLY A 81 21.01 -3.16 4.90
C GLY A 81 20.63 -3.50 3.45
N LEU A 82 19.38 -3.24 3.07
CA LEU A 82 18.84 -3.55 1.74
C LEU A 82 19.06 -2.40 0.76
N ASN A 83 20.31 -2.17 0.38
CA ASN A 83 20.71 -1.08 -0.51
C ASN A 83 20.09 -1.18 -1.92
N TYR A 84 19.54 -2.33 -2.27
CA TYR A 84 18.85 -2.59 -3.54
C TYR A 84 17.38 -2.15 -3.53
N ALA A 85 16.77 -2.00 -2.35
CA ALA A 85 15.34 -1.76 -2.23
C ALA A 85 15.02 -0.26 -2.31
N ARG A 86 13.86 0.04 -2.91
CA ARG A 86 13.36 1.39 -3.13
C ARG A 86 12.96 2.03 -1.79
N ASP A 87 13.41 3.26 -1.55
CA ASP A 87 12.89 4.08 -0.44
C ASP A 87 11.62 4.81 -0.89
N ARG A 88 10.47 4.38 -0.36
CA ARG A 88 9.12 4.88 -0.71
C ARG A 88 8.26 5.19 0.51
N LEU A 89 8.88 5.48 1.66
CA LEU A 89 8.12 5.65 2.90
C LEU A 89 7.06 6.75 2.82
N VAL A 90 7.43 7.91 2.26
CA VAL A 90 6.53 9.07 2.19
C VAL A 90 5.35 8.76 1.27
N GLU A 91 5.61 8.17 0.11
CA GLU A 91 4.59 7.73 -0.84
C GLU A 91 3.68 6.65 -0.23
N GLY A 92 4.26 5.66 0.44
CA GLY A 92 3.52 4.60 1.13
C GLY A 92 2.63 5.16 2.24
N TYR A 93 3.13 6.11 3.03
CA TYR A 93 2.31 6.79 4.04
C TYR A 93 1.17 7.59 3.40
N ILE A 94 1.43 8.30 2.28
CA ILE A 94 0.39 9.04 1.54
C ILE A 94 -0.72 8.10 1.07
N TRP A 95 -0.38 6.89 0.58
CA TRP A 95 -1.38 5.89 0.19
C TRP A 95 -2.25 5.47 1.39
N CYS A 96 -1.64 5.17 2.54
CA CYS A 96 -2.36 4.79 3.76
C CYS A 96 -3.27 5.93 4.27
N TYR A 97 -2.76 7.16 4.26
CA TYR A 97 -3.48 8.39 4.62
C TYR A 97 -4.67 8.65 3.70
N ALA A 98 -4.54 8.35 2.40
CA ALA A 98 -5.61 8.57 1.43
C ALA A 98 -6.82 7.66 1.66
N VAL A 99 -6.64 6.52 2.33
CA VAL A 99 -7.75 5.61 2.69
C VAL A 99 -8.53 6.13 3.91
N TYR A 100 -7.84 6.39 5.02
CA TYR A 100 -8.44 6.94 6.25
C TYR A 100 -7.61 8.12 6.77
N HIS A 101 -8.17 9.32 6.73
CA HIS A 101 -7.50 10.56 7.14
C HIS A 101 -7.98 11.04 8.52
N GLU A 102 -9.02 10.43 9.06
CA GLU A 102 -9.63 10.78 10.33
C GLU A 102 -8.67 10.43 11.48
N LYS A 103 -8.60 11.30 12.49
CA LYS A 103 -7.63 11.20 13.60
C LYS A 103 -7.67 9.84 14.33
N ASP A 104 -8.86 9.23 14.42
CA ASP A 104 -9.10 8.02 15.23
C ASP A 104 -8.47 6.76 14.62
N PHE A 105 -8.06 6.81 13.34
CA PHE A 105 -7.41 5.71 12.63
C PHE A 105 -5.87 5.76 12.64
N ALA A 106 -5.27 6.50 13.58
CA ALA A 106 -3.81 6.63 13.69
C ALA A 106 -3.10 5.27 13.80
N LEU A 107 -3.62 4.36 14.64
CA LEU A 107 -3.03 3.02 14.82
C LEU A 107 -3.07 2.21 13.52
N SER A 108 -4.22 2.22 12.82
CA SER A 108 -4.36 1.57 11.50
C SER A 108 -3.40 2.14 10.47
N ARG A 109 -3.30 3.48 10.35
CA ARG A 109 -2.40 4.12 9.39
C ARG A 109 -0.94 3.75 9.64
N ILE A 110 -0.49 3.79 10.90
CA ILE A 110 0.89 3.45 11.23
C ILE A 110 1.15 1.97 10.95
N PHE A 111 0.23 1.06 11.32
CA PHE A 111 0.37 -0.37 11.04
C PHE A 111 0.46 -0.63 9.54
N LEU A 112 -0.52 -0.14 8.80
CA LEU A 112 -0.63 -0.35 7.37
C LEU A 112 0.59 0.22 6.64
N THR A 113 1.10 1.38 7.06
CA THR A 113 2.32 1.93 6.44
C THR A 113 3.50 1.00 6.67
N LYS A 114 3.71 0.52 7.91
CA LYS A 114 4.79 -0.43 8.18
C LYS A 114 4.64 -1.73 7.40
N GLN A 115 3.42 -2.25 7.31
CA GLN A 115 3.09 -3.45 6.53
C GLN A 115 3.36 -3.22 5.04
N LEU A 116 2.89 -2.13 4.45
CA LEU A 116 3.11 -1.77 3.05
C LEU A 116 4.60 -1.63 2.73
N MET A 117 5.39 -1.04 3.63
CA MET A 117 6.83 -0.95 3.43
C MET A 117 7.51 -2.32 3.49
N LEU A 118 7.09 -3.21 4.40
CA LEU A 118 7.58 -4.60 4.42
C LEU A 118 7.19 -5.37 3.14
N ILE A 119 5.98 -5.15 2.63
CA ILE A 119 5.53 -5.71 1.35
C ILE A 119 6.42 -5.20 0.23
N SER A 120 6.71 -3.89 0.18
CA SER A 120 7.55 -3.28 -0.86
C SER A 120 8.99 -3.81 -0.81
N LEU A 121 9.55 -4.04 0.38
CA LEU A 121 10.86 -4.68 0.54
C LEU A 121 10.85 -6.14 0.07
N MET A 122 9.76 -6.87 0.35
CA MET A 122 9.58 -8.24 -0.12
C MET A 122 9.49 -8.27 -1.65
N ASP A 123 8.65 -7.43 -2.24
CA ASP A 123 8.49 -7.22 -3.69
C ASP A 123 9.86 -7.00 -4.37
N ASP A 124 10.64 -6.01 -3.91
CA ASP A 124 11.99 -5.74 -4.44
C ASP A 124 12.95 -6.94 -4.31
N THR A 125 12.80 -7.69 -3.23
CA THR A 125 13.63 -8.88 -2.99
C THR A 125 13.29 -9.98 -3.99
N TYR A 126 12.00 -10.27 -4.23
CA TYR A 126 11.58 -11.30 -5.18
C TYR A 126 11.87 -10.91 -6.64
N ASP A 127 11.69 -9.63 -6.99
CA ASP A 127 11.78 -9.18 -8.39
C ASP A 127 13.21 -8.96 -8.87
N SER A 128 14.10 -8.50 -8.00
CA SER A 128 15.37 -7.89 -8.44
C SER A 128 16.62 -8.39 -7.73
N HIS A 129 16.50 -9.12 -6.61
CA HIS A 129 17.68 -9.42 -5.79
C HIS A 129 17.87 -10.91 -5.45
N ALA A 130 16.83 -11.58 -4.96
CA ALA A 130 16.93 -12.97 -4.54
C ALA A 130 16.98 -13.90 -5.75
N THR A 131 17.79 -14.95 -5.63
CA THR A 131 17.70 -16.12 -6.52
C THR A 131 16.39 -16.88 -6.29
N ILE A 132 15.96 -17.71 -7.26
CA ILE A 132 14.72 -18.46 -7.09
C ILE A 132 14.78 -19.42 -5.88
N GLU A 133 15.95 -19.98 -5.58
CA GLU A 133 16.20 -20.78 -4.37
C GLU A 133 16.01 -19.95 -3.09
N GLU A 134 16.55 -18.73 -3.05
CA GLU A 134 16.37 -17.81 -1.92
C GLU A 134 14.92 -17.36 -1.77
N CYS A 135 14.20 -17.12 -2.86
CA CYS A 135 12.75 -16.84 -2.85
C CYS A 135 11.98 -18.00 -2.19
N ARG A 136 12.30 -19.24 -2.53
CA ARG A 136 11.67 -20.44 -1.93
C ARG A 136 11.98 -20.53 -0.43
N LEU A 137 13.21 -20.27 -0.02
CA LEU A 137 13.62 -20.25 1.39
C LEU A 137 12.92 -19.14 2.17
N LEU A 138 12.83 -17.93 1.59
CA LEU A 138 12.13 -16.79 2.18
C LEU A 138 10.65 -17.10 2.37
N ASN A 139 9.99 -17.61 1.33
CA ASN A 139 8.60 -18.02 1.43
C ASN A 139 8.42 -19.09 2.51
N ALA A 140 9.27 -20.13 2.55
CA ALA A 140 9.19 -21.19 3.56
C ALA A 140 9.32 -20.64 4.99
N ALA A 141 10.24 -19.70 5.21
CA ALA A 141 10.38 -19.03 6.50
C ALA A 141 9.11 -18.22 6.86
N ILE A 142 8.57 -17.44 5.92
CA ILE A 142 7.33 -16.68 6.10
C ILE A 142 6.13 -17.60 6.37
N GLN A 143 5.99 -18.73 5.66
CA GLN A 143 4.93 -19.70 5.94
C GLN A 143 5.05 -20.30 7.35
N ARG A 144 6.27 -20.50 7.85
CA ARG A 144 6.51 -20.99 9.21
C ARG A 144 6.25 -19.93 10.28
N TRP A 145 6.57 -18.66 9.99
CA TRP A 145 6.37 -17.50 10.89
C TRP A 145 6.91 -17.70 12.31
N ASP A 146 8.08 -18.29 12.41
CA ASP A 146 8.78 -18.55 13.67
C ASP A 146 10.23 -18.06 13.60
N GLU A 147 10.77 -17.57 14.72
CA GLU A 147 12.13 -17.06 14.79
C GLU A 147 13.16 -18.13 14.40
N SER A 148 12.91 -19.43 14.68
CA SER A 148 13.81 -20.53 14.30
C SER A 148 13.97 -20.69 12.78
N ALA A 149 13.02 -20.18 11.98
CA ALA A 149 13.09 -20.22 10.53
C ALA A 149 14.17 -19.28 9.95
N THR A 150 14.75 -18.37 10.76
CA THR A 150 15.92 -17.58 10.36
C THR A 150 17.10 -18.45 9.89
N SER A 151 17.25 -19.65 10.47
CA SER A 151 18.29 -20.60 10.07
C SER A 151 18.20 -21.07 8.62
N LEU A 152 17.03 -20.92 7.98
CA LEU A 152 16.83 -21.24 6.56
C LEU A 152 17.37 -20.15 5.62
N LEU A 153 17.58 -18.93 6.13
CA LEU A 153 17.76 -17.74 5.31
C LEU A 153 19.23 -17.34 5.19
N PRO A 154 19.65 -16.79 4.05
CA PRO A 154 20.93 -16.10 3.94
C PRO A 154 20.96 -14.87 4.87
N ASN A 155 22.16 -14.47 5.28
CA ASN A 155 22.37 -13.44 6.31
C ASN A 155 21.61 -12.12 6.06
N TYR A 156 21.49 -11.68 4.80
CA TYR A 156 20.80 -10.42 4.48
C TYR A 156 19.27 -10.54 4.66
N LEU A 157 18.68 -11.70 4.36
CA LEU A 157 17.24 -11.96 4.55
C LEU A 157 16.87 -12.25 6.00
N GLN A 158 17.79 -12.77 6.80
CA GLN A 158 17.55 -12.99 8.23
C GLN A 158 17.12 -11.71 8.94
N ARG A 159 17.81 -10.60 8.66
CA ARG A 159 17.49 -9.31 9.28
C ARG A 159 16.11 -8.81 8.88
N PHE A 160 15.77 -8.93 7.60
CA PHE A 160 14.43 -8.58 7.10
C PHE A 160 13.36 -9.40 7.79
N TYR A 161 13.55 -10.71 7.85
CA TYR A 161 12.59 -11.64 8.44
C TYR A 161 12.41 -11.43 9.96
N ILE A 162 13.50 -11.15 10.70
CA ILE A 162 13.42 -10.80 12.12
C ILE A 162 12.60 -9.52 12.32
N GLU A 163 12.81 -8.50 11.48
CA GLU A 163 12.06 -7.25 11.56
C GLU A 163 10.58 -7.42 11.22
N LEU A 164 10.27 -8.24 10.21
CA LEU A 164 8.90 -8.65 9.89
C LEU A 164 8.21 -9.24 11.12
N LEU A 165 8.82 -10.25 11.76
CA LEU A 165 8.26 -10.87 12.97
C LEU A 165 8.09 -9.86 14.11
N ARG A 166 9.10 -9.01 14.32
CA ARG A 166 9.12 -7.99 15.39
C ARG A 166 7.99 -6.99 15.25
N ILE A 167 7.72 -6.50 14.03
CA ILE A 167 6.65 -5.53 13.77
C ILE A 167 5.29 -6.14 14.13
N PHE A 168 4.97 -7.33 13.62
CA PHE A 168 3.70 -7.98 13.94
C PHE A 168 3.58 -8.30 15.44
N LYS A 169 4.67 -8.73 16.08
CA LYS A 169 4.70 -8.99 17.54
C LYS A 169 4.45 -7.73 18.37
N ASN A 170 5.02 -6.59 17.98
CA ASN A 170 4.79 -5.32 18.67
C ASN A 170 3.33 -4.87 18.55
N TYR A 171 2.72 -5.02 17.38
CA TYR A 171 1.31 -4.67 17.20
C TYR A 171 0.34 -5.55 17.99
N LYS A 172 0.66 -6.84 18.19
CA LYS A 172 -0.12 -7.69 19.11
C LYS A 172 -0.17 -7.13 20.54
N ARG A 173 0.81 -6.31 20.94
CA ARG A 173 0.89 -5.67 22.27
C ARG A 173 0.23 -4.28 22.29
N GLU A 174 0.28 -3.55 21.18
CA GLU A 174 -0.27 -2.19 21.07
C GLU A 174 -1.79 -2.16 20.87
N VAL A 175 -2.35 -3.18 20.21
CA VAL A 175 -3.80 -3.31 20.05
C VAL A 175 -4.40 -3.71 21.40
N VAL A 176 -5.04 -2.75 22.09
CA VAL A 176 -5.72 -2.93 23.40
C VAL A 176 -7.07 -3.65 23.21
N ILE A 177 -7.10 -4.69 22.38
CA ILE A 177 -8.28 -5.54 22.20
C ILE A 177 -7.98 -6.87 22.88
N ARG A 178 -8.97 -7.40 23.61
CA ARG A 178 -8.85 -8.67 24.36
C ARG A 178 -8.36 -9.83 23.50
N ASP A 179 -8.60 -9.78 22.18
CA ASP A 179 -8.22 -10.80 21.23
C ASP A 179 -7.25 -10.29 20.15
N THR A 180 -6.19 -11.08 19.91
CA THR A 180 -5.12 -10.79 18.93
C THR A 180 -5.45 -11.21 17.49
N TYR A 181 -6.73 -11.53 17.21
CA TYR A 181 -7.14 -12.08 15.90
C TYR A 181 -6.82 -11.14 14.74
N HIS A 182 -6.95 -9.82 14.93
CA HIS A 182 -6.63 -8.78 13.93
C HIS A 182 -5.25 -9.00 13.29
N VAL A 183 -4.24 -9.16 14.15
CA VAL A 183 -2.85 -9.33 13.70
C VAL A 183 -2.63 -10.73 13.13
N ALA A 184 -3.36 -11.74 13.59
CA ALA A 184 -3.31 -13.09 13.02
C ALA A 184 -3.83 -13.11 11.58
N TYR A 185 -4.92 -12.41 11.28
CA TYR A 185 -5.41 -12.26 9.91
C TYR A 185 -4.43 -11.48 9.03
N ALA A 186 -3.87 -10.38 9.52
CA ALA A 186 -2.86 -9.63 8.77
C ALA A 186 -1.59 -10.45 8.51
N GLN A 187 -1.18 -11.28 9.48
CA GLN A 187 -0.08 -12.23 9.33
C GLN A 187 -0.40 -13.24 8.22
N LYS A 188 -1.58 -13.87 8.26
CA LYS A 188 -2.00 -14.83 7.23
C LYS A 188 -2.04 -14.19 5.84
N ALA A 189 -2.55 -12.97 5.73
CA ALA A 189 -2.58 -12.24 4.45
C ALA A 189 -1.16 -11.96 3.91
N PHE A 190 -0.19 -11.66 4.79
CA PHE A 190 1.21 -11.50 4.40
C PHE A 190 1.83 -12.83 3.93
N GLN A 191 1.50 -13.93 4.59
CA GLN A 191 1.92 -15.27 4.17
C GLN A 191 1.37 -15.64 2.80
N ASP A 192 0.08 -15.39 2.56
CA ASP A 192 -0.55 -15.65 1.26
C ASP A 192 0.10 -14.79 0.16
N LEU A 193 0.38 -13.51 0.46
CA LEU A 193 1.08 -12.62 -0.47
C LEU A 193 2.48 -13.13 -0.86
N SER A 194 3.27 -13.58 0.11
CA SER A 194 4.58 -14.20 -0.15
C SER A 194 4.47 -15.43 -1.07
N ALA A 195 3.41 -16.23 -0.92
CA ALA A 195 3.18 -17.37 -1.80
C ALA A 195 2.81 -16.95 -3.24
N TYR A 196 2.04 -15.86 -3.39
CA TYR A 196 1.76 -15.30 -4.72
C TYR A 196 3.01 -14.74 -5.40
N TYR A 197 3.85 -14.00 -4.67
CA TYR A 197 5.14 -13.52 -5.19
C TYR A 197 6.08 -14.64 -5.59
N LEU A 198 6.19 -15.71 -4.79
CA LEU A 198 6.97 -16.88 -5.17
C LEU A 198 6.48 -17.46 -6.50
N ARG A 199 5.17 -17.57 -6.68
CA ARG A 199 4.61 -18.12 -7.93
C ARG A 199 4.89 -17.25 -9.15
N GLU A 200 4.87 -15.92 -9.00
CA GLU A 200 5.28 -15.01 -10.08
C GLU A 200 6.78 -15.14 -10.41
N ALA A 201 7.63 -15.23 -9.38
CA ALA A 201 9.06 -15.45 -9.55
C ALA A 201 9.37 -16.79 -10.23
N GLU A 202 8.64 -17.86 -9.89
CA GLU A 202 8.76 -19.17 -10.55
C GLU A 202 8.35 -19.11 -12.02
N TRP A 203 7.24 -18.43 -12.34
CA TRP A 203 6.84 -18.22 -13.73
C TRP A 203 7.90 -17.47 -14.54
N LEU A 204 8.49 -16.43 -13.96
CA LEU A 204 9.57 -15.68 -14.59
C LEU A 204 10.80 -16.55 -14.81
N HIS A 205 11.23 -17.28 -13.79
CA HIS A 205 12.40 -18.16 -13.84
C HIS A 205 12.27 -19.26 -14.91
N GLU A 206 11.08 -19.86 -15.01
CA GLU A 206 10.78 -20.93 -15.97
C GLU A 206 10.51 -20.41 -17.40
N ASN A 207 10.56 -19.08 -17.63
CA ASN A 207 10.07 -18.43 -18.85
C ASN A 207 8.63 -18.84 -19.21
N HIS A 208 7.82 -19.13 -18.19
CA HIS A 208 6.43 -19.51 -18.37
C HIS A 208 5.61 -18.29 -18.84
N LYS A 209 4.83 -18.48 -19.90
CA LYS A 209 3.91 -17.47 -20.42
C LYS A 209 2.48 -17.85 -20.02
N PRO A 210 1.93 -17.27 -18.94
CA PRO A 210 0.58 -17.62 -18.50
C PRO A 210 -0.46 -17.14 -19.51
N SER A 211 -1.64 -17.79 -19.51
CA SER A 211 -2.80 -17.24 -20.19
C SER A 211 -3.24 -15.94 -19.51
N PHE A 212 -4.00 -15.07 -20.21
CA PHE A 212 -4.53 -13.85 -19.59
C PHE A 212 -5.35 -14.15 -18.33
N LYS A 213 -6.13 -15.23 -18.35
CA LYS A 213 -6.94 -15.65 -17.21
C LYS A 213 -6.07 -16.04 -16.02
N ASP A 214 -5.03 -16.84 -16.26
CA ASP A 214 -4.13 -17.31 -15.20
C ASP A 214 -3.31 -16.16 -14.64
N HIS A 215 -2.77 -15.30 -15.51
CA HIS A 215 -2.09 -14.07 -15.13
C HIS A 215 -2.99 -13.22 -14.23
N MET A 216 -4.20 -12.88 -14.69
CA MET A 216 -5.12 -12.02 -13.93
C MET A 216 -5.56 -12.65 -12.59
N SER A 217 -5.64 -13.98 -12.51
CA SER A 217 -5.98 -14.66 -11.27
C SER A 217 -4.87 -14.60 -10.22
N LEU A 218 -3.60 -14.63 -10.64
CA LEU A 218 -2.45 -14.52 -9.76
C LEU A 218 -2.12 -13.06 -9.46
N SER A 219 -2.05 -12.23 -10.50
CA SER A 219 -1.56 -10.86 -10.41
C SER A 219 -2.51 -9.91 -9.67
N ALA A 220 -3.82 -10.19 -9.71
CA ALA A 220 -4.79 -9.50 -8.86
C ALA A 220 -4.59 -9.79 -7.36
N MET A 221 -3.89 -10.88 -7.03
CA MET A 221 -3.58 -11.29 -5.66
C MET A 221 -2.18 -10.82 -5.23
N SER A 222 -1.18 -10.95 -6.12
CA SER A 222 0.18 -10.50 -5.86
C SER A 222 0.31 -8.98 -5.76
N ILE A 223 -0.61 -8.20 -6.33
CA ILE A 223 -0.63 -6.73 -6.16
C ILE A 223 -0.84 -6.29 -4.68
N GLY A 224 -1.14 -7.22 -3.77
CA GLY A 224 -1.20 -6.95 -2.33
C GLY A 224 -2.49 -6.29 -1.84
N SER A 225 -3.49 -6.07 -2.72
CA SER A 225 -4.75 -5.40 -2.38
C SER A 225 -5.44 -6.01 -1.17
N LEU A 226 -5.49 -7.33 -1.08
CA LEU A 226 -6.12 -8.03 0.05
C LEU A 226 -5.33 -7.83 1.35
N ALA A 227 -4.00 -7.95 1.29
CA ALA A 227 -3.14 -7.74 2.46
C ALA A 227 -3.32 -6.33 3.01
N LEU A 228 -3.45 -5.33 2.13
CA LEU A 228 -3.75 -3.96 2.50
C LEU A 228 -5.16 -3.79 3.07
N CYS A 229 -6.19 -4.41 2.48
CA CYS A 229 -7.56 -4.40 3.03
C CYS A 229 -7.63 -4.97 4.44
N ILE A 230 -6.92 -6.07 4.71
CA ILE A 230 -6.87 -6.66 6.05
C ILE A 230 -6.04 -5.77 7.00
N GLY A 231 -4.91 -5.24 6.53
CA GLY A 231 -4.06 -4.33 7.30
C GLY A 231 -4.77 -3.06 7.76
N LEU A 232 -5.64 -2.51 6.90
CA LEU A 232 -6.47 -1.34 7.20
C LEU A 232 -7.35 -1.54 8.43
N MET A 233 -7.87 -2.76 8.62
CA MET A 233 -8.78 -3.08 9.72
C MET A 233 -8.06 -3.30 11.06
N VAL A 234 -6.76 -3.57 11.07
CA VAL A 234 -6.04 -4.03 12.29
C VAL A 234 -6.11 -3.04 13.45
N GLY A 235 -6.09 -1.74 13.18
CA GLY A 235 -6.13 -0.69 14.21
C GLY A 235 -7.50 -0.02 14.38
N MET A 236 -8.57 -0.57 13.81
CA MET A 236 -9.89 0.09 13.81
C MET A 236 -10.68 -0.10 15.12
N GLY A 237 -10.15 -0.81 16.11
CA GLY A 237 -10.84 -1.00 17.38
C GLY A 237 -12.10 -1.85 17.22
N ASP A 238 -13.12 -1.57 18.03
CA ASP A 238 -14.41 -2.27 18.02
C ASP A 238 -15.30 -1.92 16.81
N LEU A 239 -14.83 -1.07 15.88
CA LEU A 239 -15.54 -0.77 14.63
C LEU A 239 -15.56 -1.97 13.67
N VAL A 240 -14.61 -2.89 13.83
CA VAL A 240 -14.50 -4.10 13.04
C VAL A 240 -14.62 -5.31 13.95
N THR A 241 -15.30 -6.34 13.46
CA THR A 241 -15.52 -7.57 14.22
C THR A 241 -14.67 -8.70 13.66
N ARG A 242 -14.60 -9.81 14.39
CA ARG A 242 -13.95 -11.03 13.88
C ARG A 242 -14.56 -11.51 12.57
N GLU A 243 -15.89 -11.44 12.44
CA GLU A 243 -16.63 -11.81 11.23
C GLU A 243 -16.24 -10.90 10.05
N SER A 244 -15.88 -9.63 10.31
CA SER A 244 -15.38 -8.71 9.28
C SER A 244 -14.05 -9.20 8.71
N PHE A 245 -13.15 -9.70 9.56
CA PHE A 245 -11.89 -10.30 9.13
C PHE A 245 -12.09 -11.64 8.44
N GLU A 246 -12.99 -12.50 8.93
CA GLU A 246 -13.32 -13.78 8.30
C GLU A 246 -13.89 -13.56 6.89
N TRP A 247 -14.79 -12.58 6.74
CA TRP A 247 -15.32 -12.18 5.44
C TRP A 247 -14.22 -11.65 4.51
N ALA A 248 -13.33 -10.79 4.99
CA ALA A 248 -12.22 -10.27 4.19
C ALA A 248 -11.24 -11.38 3.77
N ALA A 249 -10.89 -12.28 4.69
CA ALA A 249 -10.04 -13.44 4.45
C ALA A 249 -10.70 -14.46 3.49
N GLY A 250 -12.02 -14.42 3.34
CA GLY A 250 -12.79 -15.18 2.36
C GLY A 250 -12.68 -14.67 0.91
N TYR A 251 -11.80 -13.71 0.63
CA TYR A 251 -11.56 -13.17 -0.72
C TYR A 251 -12.83 -12.61 -1.40
N PRO A 252 -13.50 -11.61 -0.79
CA PRO A 252 -14.75 -11.11 -1.33
C PRO A 252 -14.54 -10.45 -2.70
N ASN A 253 -15.58 -10.51 -3.56
CA ASN A 253 -15.53 -9.97 -4.92
C ASN A 253 -15.05 -8.51 -5.01
N VAL A 254 -15.33 -7.70 -3.98
CA VAL A 254 -14.86 -6.31 -3.91
C VAL A 254 -13.34 -6.21 -3.79
N ALA A 255 -12.71 -7.06 -2.96
CA ALA A 255 -11.25 -7.10 -2.81
C ALA A 255 -10.58 -7.61 -4.09
N ILE A 256 -11.13 -8.65 -4.70
CA ILE A 256 -10.65 -9.18 -5.99
C ILE A 256 -10.78 -8.12 -7.09
N SER A 257 -11.90 -7.41 -7.15
CA SER A 257 -12.12 -6.35 -8.16
C SER A 257 -11.16 -5.18 -7.94
N CYS A 258 -10.92 -4.79 -6.68
CA CYS A 258 -9.90 -3.81 -6.32
C CYS A 258 -8.52 -4.24 -6.81
N GLY A 259 -8.12 -5.50 -6.53
CA GLY A 259 -6.87 -6.08 -7.02
C GLY A 259 -6.72 -6.04 -8.54
N LYS A 260 -7.78 -6.40 -9.28
CA LYS A 260 -7.77 -6.33 -10.75
C LYS A 260 -7.62 -4.90 -11.27
N ILE A 261 -8.34 -3.94 -10.68
CA ILE A 261 -8.22 -2.53 -11.07
C ILE A 261 -6.81 -2.03 -10.80
N ALA A 262 -6.30 -2.26 -9.60
CA ALA A 262 -4.95 -1.86 -9.21
C ALA A 262 -3.91 -2.46 -10.15
N ARG A 263 -3.97 -3.78 -10.39
CA ARG A 263 -3.03 -4.48 -11.25
C ARG A 263 -3.05 -3.97 -12.69
N LEU A 264 -4.23 -3.83 -13.30
CA LEU A 264 -4.33 -3.33 -14.67
C LEU A 264 -3.83 -1.90 -14.81
N MET A 265 -4.12 -1.03 -13.83
CA MET A 265 -3.62 0.34 -13.83
C MET A 265 -2.10 0.39 -13.69
N ASP A 266 -1.55 -0.45 -12.80
CA ASP A 266 -0.11 -0.58 -12.57
C ASP A 266 0.61 -1.09 -13.83
N ASP A 267 0.13 -2.17 -14.45
CA ASP A 267 0.69 -2.73 -15.68
C ASP A 267 0.71 -1.72 -16.84
N ILE A 268 -0.38 -0.97 -17.02
CA ILE A 268 -0.46 0.08 -18.05
C ILE A 268 0.57 1.19 -17.78
N ALA A 269 0.73 1.59 -16.52
CA ALA A 269 1.69 2.62 -16.14
C ALA A 269 3.13 2.15 -16.34
N ALA A 270 3.46 0.94 -15.87
CA ALA A 270 4.76 0.32 -16.03
C ALA A 270 5.12 0.18 -17.51
N PHE A 271 4.21 -0.33 -18.35
CA PHE A 271 4.45 -0.49 -19.79
C PHE A 271 4.76 0.85 -20.49
N LYS A 272 4.09 1.94 -20.10
CA LYS A 272 4.37 3.28 -20.63
C LYS A 272 5.75 3.78 -20.25
N VAL A 273 6.19 3.53 -19.02
CA VAL A 273 7.54 3.89 -18.56
C VAL A 273 8.59 3.10 -19.35
N TYR A 274 8.41 1.78 -19.50
CA TYR A 274 9.31 0.95 -20.30
C TYR A 274 9.38 1.41 -21.76
N SER A 275 8.23 1.69 -22.38
CA SER A 275 8.15 2.18 -23.76
C SER A 275 8.84 3.54 -23.93
N PHE A 276 8.68 4.45 -22.97
CA PHE A 276 9.33 5.76 -22.98
C PHE A 276 10.85 5.66 -22.83
N ILE A 277 11.34 4.78 -21.95
CA ILE A 277 12.78 4.53 -21.79
C ILE A 277 13.38 3.91 -23.06
N PHE A 278 12.70 2.94 -23.68
CA PHE A 278 13.18 2.30 -24.91
C PHE A 278 13.20 3.25 -26.12
N LEU A 279 12.18 4.12 -26.25
CA LEU A 279 12.07 5.05 -27.38
C LEU A 279 13.03 6.24 -27.30
N PHE A 280 13.40 6.68 -26.08
CA PHE A 280 14.18 7.90 -25.89
C PHE A 280 15.57 7.69 -25.26
N ARG A 281 15.91 6.48 -24.81
CA ARG A 281 17.25 6.10 -24.31
C ARG A 281 17.63 4.65 -24.68
N PRO A 282 17.91 4.34 -25.96
CA PRO A 282 18.14 2.98 -26.44
C PRO A 282 19.40 2.28 -25.90
N ASN A 283 20.24 2.94 -25.09
CA ASN A 283 21.52 2.41 -24.60
C ASN A 283 21.60 2.16 -23.08
N TYR A 284 20.48 2.15 -22.35
CA TYR A 284 20.50 1.65 -20.97
C TYR A 284 20.55 0.12 -20.97
N LYS A 285 21.77 -0.43 -20.91
CA LYS A 285 22.01 -1.84 -20.58
C LYS A 285 21.77 -2.02 -19.09
N TYR A 286 20.80 -2.86 -18.72
CA TYR A 286 20.70 -3.39 -17.37
C TYR A 286 21.85 -4.39 -17.17
N ILE A 287 22.59 -4.25 -16.06
CA ILE A 287 23.51 -5.26 -15.51
C ILE A 287 22.70 -6.06 -14.50
#